data_AF-A0A5N6DBA8-F1
#
_entry.id   AF-A0A5N6DBA8-F1
#
_cell.length_a   1.000
_cell.length_b   1.000
_cell.length_c   1.000
_cell.angle_alpha   90.00
_cell.angle_beta   90.00
_cell.angle_gamma   90.00
#
_symmetry.space_group_name_H-M   'P 1'
#
loop_
_entity.id
_entity.type
_entity.pdbx_description
1 polymer ?
#
loop_
_entity_poly.entity_id
_entity_poly.type
_entity_poly.pdbx_seq_one_letter_code
_entity_poly.pdbx_strand_id
1 'polypeptide(L)'
;MSFGFSIGDFLAVIGLANKIRKEFVDAPSQFKAINDEVRNLSFILQDVEVDLSGKELSDTQKSELQAITDSCRCVCDEIYEKINIYRVLESDHSTGLRRVVRVWKRLKWEPDDIQDLRARISSNIGLLNAFNGRITRGNVAELLHRQDETERQAILDWLSPVNHAVQQSDYLSRHQPGTGQWFIDSHRFRTWVEKPEQILFCPGIPGAGKTTLMSLVIDELYKRYGNDSDIGIAFIYSNFKDEWTMYQLLSTLLKQLIQRQPSIPSDLKDIYDYHHKHGTQPPPEDILCCLDTIASSYKKIFMIIDALDECRSSIESRDRIMTTILNLQVLHHVSLLATSRPILEISDRFKEMPTLEIRAPNEDVQRHLRNHLGRLPRFVSRDAGLQDEIVTEIAEAVDGMFLLAQLHLDSLVGKMSPKALRNALKRLPTGTDAVNSAYKNVMSRIEGQVADQVELAKNVLAWVVCARQQMTVLQLQHALAVEIGENYLDQDNLPEVEDMVSVCAGLITTDARGGIVRLVHHTAQRYFEQTWMDWFPDAHSKKPPPASPTSRLISTKLNYNKRSVWRNFLGSLALHLWKISRYF
;
A
#
# COMPACT_ATOMS: atom_id res chain seq x y z
N MET A 1 -28.09 -32.71 19.63
CA MET A 1 -26.63 -32.60 19.72
C MET A 1 -26.05 -33.48 18.62
N SER A 2 -25.65 -32.91 17.47
CA SER A 2 -25.00 -33.71 16.42
C SER A 2 -23.56 -33.96 16.83
N PHE A 3 -23.22 -35.24 17.03
CA PHE A 3 -21.82 -35.65 17.05
C PHE A 3 -21.24 -35.28 15.68
N GLY A 4 -20.29 -34.34 15.66
CA GLY A 4 -19.66 -33.90 14.42
C GLY A 4 -18.85 -35.03 13.80
N PHE A 5 -18.96 -35.17 12.48
CA PHE A 5 -18.14 -36.08 11.69
C PHE A 5 -16.65 -35.83 11.94
N SER A 6 -15.94 -36.90 12.30
CA SER A 6 -14.49 -36.86 12.47
C SER A 6 -13.81 -37.56 11.28
N ILE A 7 -12.61 -37.12 10.90
CA ILE A 7 -11.73 -37.87 9.99
C ILE A 7 -11.50 -39.31 10.52
N GLY A 8 -11.60 -39.50 11.84
CA GLY A 8 -11.60 -40.83 12.47
C GLY A 8 -12.72 -41.76 11.98
N ASP A 9 -13.89 -41.23 11.62
CA ASP A 9 -15.01 -42.02 11.09
C ASP A 9 -14.72 -42.55 9.67
N PHE A 10 -14.01 -41.77 8.86
CA PHE A 10 -13.52 -42.17 7.54
C PHE A 10 -12.41 -43.22 7.63
N LEU A 11 -11.44 -43.01 8.53
CA LEU A 11 -10.38 -43.98 8.80
C LEU A 11 -10.92 -45.33 9.30
N ALA A 12 -12.00 -45.31 10.09
CA ALA A 12 -12.66 -46.53 10.54
C ALA A 12 -13.28 -47.33 9.38
N VAL A 13 -13.79 -46.68 8.34
CA VAL A 13 -14.29 -47.36 7.13
C VAL A 13 -13.14 -48.00 6.33
N ILE A 14 -11.98 -47.33 6.23
CA ILE A 14 -10.76 -47.92 5.66
C ILE A 14 -10.35 -49.18 6.43
N GLY A 15 -10.39 -49.12 7.76
CA GLY A 15 -10.12 -50.27 8.63
C GLY A 15 -11.09 -51.44 8.38
N LEU A 16 -12.37 -51.15 8.23
CA LEU A 16 -13.42 -52.13 7.97
C LEU A 16 -13.28 -52.78 6.59
N ALA A 17 -13.08 -51.98 5.53
CA ALA A 17 -12.84 -52.48 4.17
C ALA A 17 -11.61 -53.39 4.09
N ASN A 18 -10.52 -53.02 4.77
CA ASN A 18 -9.31 -53.85 4.86
C ASN A 18 -9.54 -55.16 5.64
N LYS A 19 -10.38 -55.13 6.67
CA LYS A 19 -10.75 -56.33 7.43
C LYS A 19 -11.56 -57.29 6.56
N ILE A 20 -12.54 -56.78 5.83
CA ILE A 20 -13.34 -57.58 4.88
C ILE A 20 -12.46 -58.19 3.79
N ARG A 21 -11.53 -57.41 3.22
CA ARG A 21 -10.56 -57.89 2.24
C ARG A 21 -9.72 -59.06 2.76
N LYS A 22 -9.29 -59.04 4.02
CA LYS A 22 -8.54 -60.15 4.66
C LYS A 22 -9.40 -61.41 4.79
N GLU A 23 -10.68 -61.27 5.10
CA GLU A 23 -11.61 -62.41 5.20
C GLU A 23 -11.86 -63.09 3.84
N PHE A 24 -11.80 -62.34 2.74
CA PHE A 24 -11.99 -62.88 1.38
C PHE A 24 -10.76 -63.55 0.75
N VAL A 25 -9.58 -63.55 1.39
CA VAL A 25 -8.33 -64.13 0.83
C VAL A 25 -8.48 -65.62 0.49
N ASP A 26 -9.21 -66.36 1.31
CA ASP A 26 -9.43 -67.81 1.15
C ASP A 26 -10.81 -68.15 0.56
N ALA A 27 -11.50 -67.17 -0.03
CA ALA A 27 -12.87 -67.34 -0.51
C ALA A 27 -12.93 -68.15 -1.83
N PRO A 28 -13.98 -68.99 -2.04
CA PRO A 28 -14.20 -69.69 -3.30
C PRO A 28 -14.34 -68.73 -4.49
N SER A 29 -14.07 -69.24 -5.70
CA SER A 29 -14.09 -68.46 -6.96
C SER A 29 -15.42 -67.73 -7.22
N GLN A 30 -16.53 -68.22 -6.68
CA GLN A 30 -17.86 -67.58 -6.79
C GLN A 30 -17.96 -66.21 -6.09
N PHE A 31 -17.04 -65.88 -5.16
CA PHE A 31 -16.97 -64.57 -4.48
C PHE A 31 -15.90 -63.65 -5.05
N LYS A 32 -15.23 -64.06 -6.14
CA LYS A 32 -14.13 -63.30 -6.71
C LYS A 32 -14.55 -61.88 -7.12
N ALA A 33 -15.74 -61.74 -7.69
CA ALA A 33 -16.25 -60.46 -8.15
C ALA A 33 -16.35 -59.46 -6.98
N ILE A 34 -17.16 -59.77 -5.95
CA ILE A 34 -17.32 -58.87 -4.79
C ILE A 34 -16.01 -58.60 -4.05
N ASN A 35 -15.09 -59.57 -3.98
CA ASN A 35 -13.76 -59.36 -3.43
C ASN A 35 -12.96 -58.33 -4.25
N ASP A 36 -13.01 -58.39 -5.58
CA ASP A 36 -12.36 -57.42 -6.46
C ASP A 36 -12.96 -56.01 -6.29
N GLU A 37 -14.28 -55.88 -6.12
CA GLU A 37 -14.91 -54.58 -5.83
C GLU A 37 -14.56 -54.02 -4.44
N VAL A 38 -14.58 -54.84 -3.38
CA VAL A 38 -14.16 -54.41 -2.03
C VAL A 38 -12.69 -54.01 -2.03
N ARG A 39 -11.85 -54.72 -2.77
CA ARG A 39 -10.44 -54.36 -2.96
C ARG A 39 -10.30 -53.00 -3.66
N ASN A 40 -11.09 -52.75 -4.69
CA ASN A 40 -11.11 -51.46 -5.39
C ASN A 40 -11.57 -50.33 -4.47
N LEU A 41 -12.66 -50.53 -3.72
CA LEU A 41 -13.15 -49.58 -2.72
C LEU A 41 -12.07 -49.25 -1.69
N SER A 42 -11.34 -50.27 -1.20
CA SER A 42 -10.24 -50.08 -0.25
C SER A 42 -9.10 -49.24 -0.80
N PHE A 43 -8.77 -49.36 -2.09
CA PHE A 43 -7.74 -48.52 -2.71
C PHE A 43 -8.20 -47.07 -2.85
N ILE A 44 -9.43 -46.86 -3.34
CA ILE A 44 -9.98 -45.51 -3.51
C ILE A 44 -10.13 -44.79 -2.16
N LEU A 45 -10.56 -45.48 -1.10
CA LEU A 45 -10.62 -44.89 0.24
C LEU A 45 -9.23 -44.47 0.76
N GLN A 46 -8.17 -45.22 0.43
CA GLN A 46 -6.79 -44.88 0.78
C GLN A 46 -6.28 -43.69 -0.03
N ASP A 47 -6.55 -43.65 -1.34
CA ASP A 47 -6.16 -42.52 -2.19
C ASP A 47 -6.82 -41.22 -1.69
N VAL A 48 -8.11 -41.27 -1.36
CA VAL A 48 -8.84 -40.14 -0.76
C VAL A 48 -8.25 -39.75 0.60
N GLU A 49 -7.82 -40.70 1.43
CA GLU A 49 -7.19 -40.40 2.72
C GLU A 49 -5.85 -39.68 2.57
N VAL A 50 -5.01 -40.15 1.64
CA VAL A 50 -3.75 -39.48 1.29
C VAL A 50 -4.02 -38.05 0.84
N ASP A 51 -5.01 -37.86 -0.04
CA ASP A 51 -5.40 -36.55 -0.54
C ASP A 51 -6.06 -35.66 0.52
N LEU A 52 -6.57 -36.20 1.62
CA LEU A 52 -7.15 -35.44 2.73
C LEU A 52 -6.15 -35.16 3.87
N SER A 53 -5.04 -35.88 3.92
CA SER A 53 -4.04 -35.76 5.00
C SER A 53 -3.49 -34.32 5.09
N GLY A 54 -3.70 -33.67 6.24
CA GLY A 54 -3.24 -32.30 6.51
C GLY A 54 -4.12 -31.17 5.94
N LYS A 55 -5.35 -31.45 5.50
CA LYS A 55 -6.25 -30.44 4.90
C LYS A 55 -7.46 -30.11 5.80
N GLU A 56 -7.87 -28.83 5.79
CA GLU A 56 -9.14 -28.40 6.38
C GLU A 56 -10.25 -28.38 5.32
N LEU A 57 -11.28 -29.20 5.52
CA LEU A 57 -12.47 -29.25 4.64
C LEU A 57 -13.50 -28.19 5.05
N SER A 58 -14.21 -27.62 4.07
CA SER A 58 -15.39 -26.77 4.33
C SER A 58 -16.54 -27.59 4.94
N ASP A 59 -17.49 -26.91 5.60
CA ASP A 59 -18.63 -27.61 6.22
C ASP A 59 -19.47 -28.39 5.20
N THR A 60 -19.61 -27.86 3.98
CA THR A 60 -20.28 -28.55 2.87
C THR A 60 -19.51 -29.79 2.40
N GLN A 61 -18.18 -29.71 2.30
CA GLN A 61 -17.33 -30.85 1.94
C GLN A 61 -17.33 -31.92 3.04
N LYS A 62 -17.35 -31.51 4.32
CA LYS A 62 -17.48 -32.43 5.46
C LYS A 62 -18.79 -33.19 5.43
N SER A 63 -19.92 -32.51 5.19
CA SER A 63 -21.23 -33.17 5.09
C SER A 63 -21.32 -34.12 3.90
N GLU A 64 -20.74 -33.76 2.75
CA GLU A 64 -20.70 -34.63 1.58
C GLU A 64 -19.82 -35.87 1.83
N LEU A 65 -18.61 -35.68 2.37
CA LEU A 65 -17.73 -36.79 2.73
C LEU A 65 -18.37 -37.69 3.80
N GLN A 66 -19.09 -37.12 4.76
CA GLN A 66 -19.83 -37.87 5.77
C GLN A 66 -20.89 -38.77 5.13
N ALA A 67 -21.72 -38.25 4.22
CA ALA A 67 -22.75 -39.05 3.55
C ALA A 67 -22.14 -40.21 2.73
N ILE A 68 -21.02 -39.96 2.05
CA ILE A 68 -20.28 -41.00 1.31
C ILE A 68 -19.69 -42.03 2.28
N THR A 69 -19.13 -41.58 3.40
CA THR A 69 -18.52 -42.43 4.44
C THR A 69 -19.57 -43.34 5.08
N ASP A 70 -20.73 -42.81 5.43
CA ASP A 70 -21.83 -43.55 6.03
C ASP A 70 -22.39 -44.59 5.06
N SER A 71 -22.52 -44.25 3.77
CA SER A 71 -22.90 -45.20 2.72
C SER A 71 -21.85 -46.31 2.56
N CYS A 72 -20.56 -45.99 2.55
CA CYS A 72 -19.48 -46.98 2.48
C CYS A 72 -19.48 -47.90 3.70
N ARG A 73 -19.67 -47.33 4.90
CA ARG A 73 -19.76 -48.06 6.17
C ARG A 73 -20.93 -49.04 6.14
N CYS A 74 -22.12 -48.57 5.76
CA CYS A 74 -23.33 -49.40 5.69
C CYS A 74 -23.13 -50.63 4.81
N VAL A 75 -22.58 -50.45 3.61
CA VAL A 75 -22.30 -51.56 2.68
C VAL A 75 -21.23 -52.51 3.23
N CYS A 76 -20.18 -51.98 3.85
CA CYS A 76 -19.13 -52.79 4.45
C CYS A 76 -19.64 -53.60 5.65
N ASP A 77 -20.44 -52.99 6.53
CA ASP A 77 -21.03 -53.65 7.69
C ASP A 77 -21.97 -54.78 7.25
N GLU A 78 -22.79 -54.56 6.23
CA GLU A 78 -23.69 -55.58 5.67
C GLU A 78 -22.92 -56.77 5.08
N ILE A 79 -21.83 -56.51 4.35
CA ILE A 79 -20.92 -57.56 3.86
C ILE A 79 -20.29 -58.32 5.03
N TYR A 80 -19.86 -57.59 6.07
CA TYR A 80 -19.23 -58.19 7.24
C TYR A 80 -20.21 -59.04 8.07
N GLU A 81 -21.46 -58.59 8.24
CA GLU A 81 -22.52 -59.37 8.87
C GLU A 81 -22.86 -60.62 8.07
N LYS A 82 -23.02 -60.50 6.74
CA LYS A 82 -23.23 -61.67 5.87
C LYS A 82 -22.05 -62.65 5.99
N ILE A 83 -20.81 -62.19 6.07
CA ILE A 83 -19.63 -63.06 6.33
C ILE A 83 -19.75 -63.75 7.70
N ASN A 84 -20.17 -63.04 8.76
CA ASN A 84 -20.24 -63.59 10.13
C ASN A 84 -21.41 -64.54 10.39
N ILE A 85 -22.61 -64.25 9.86
CA ILE A 85 -23.80 -65.10 10.00
C ILE A 85 -23.52 -66.52 9.49
N TYR A 86 -22.75 -66.64 8.40
CA TYR A 86 -22.40 -67.93 7.82
C TYR A 86 -21.09 -68.53 8.38
N ARG A 87 -20.44 -67.86 9.34
CA ARG A 87 -19.25 -68.36 10.06
C ARG A 87 -19.60 -69.19 11.29
N VAL A 88 -20.78 -68.99 11.88
CA VAL A 88 -21.21 -69.65 13.13
C VAL A 88 -22.06 -70.87 12.81
N LEU A 89 -21.42 -71.99 12.50
CA LEU A 89 -21.97 -73.34 12.66
C LEU A 89 -20.81 -74.35 12.75
N GLU A 90 -20.12 -74.36 13.88
CA GLU A 90 -19.78 -75.58 14.65
C GLU A 90 -18.98 -75.24 15.92
N SER A 91 -19.54 -75.62 17.08
CA SER A 91 -18.86 -76.17 18.25
C SER A 91 -19.57 -77.52 18.46
N ASP A 92 -18.97 -78.70 18.51
CA ASP A 92 -17.99 -79.14 19.50
C ASP A 92 -17.58 -80.62 19.25
N HIS A 93 -16.45 -80.99 19.86
CA HIS A 93 -15.97 -82.32 20.24
C HIS A 93 -15.76 -83.45 19.20
N SER A 94 -14.51 -83.63 18.75
CA SER A 94 -13.69 -84.79 19.15
C SER A 94 -12.26 -84.73 18.57
N THR A 95 -11.28 -84.77 19.47
CA THR A 95 -9.87 -85.22 19.31
C THR A 95 -8.98 -84.63 18.21
N GLY A 96 -7.93 -83.93 18.65
CA GLY A 96 -6.59 -84.02 18.06
C GLY A 96 -6.27 -83.10 16.88
N LEU A 97 -5.35 -82.15 17.12
CA LEU A 97 -4.56 -81.37 16.15
C LEU A 97 -5.08 -81.33 14.70
N ARG A 98 -5.82 -80.29 14.33
CA ARG A 98 -5.92 -79.84 12.93
C ARG A 98 -6.34 -78.38 12.84
N ARG A 99 -5.57 -77.64 12.03
CA ARG A 99 -5.81 -76.26 11.57
C ARG A 99 -7.30 -76.00 11.30
N VAL A 100 -7.74 -74.82 11.75
CA VAL A 100 -9.02 -74.18 11.41
C VAL A 100 -9.17 -74.11 9.89
N VAL A 101 -9.88 -75.06 9.29
CA VAL A 101 -10.30 -75.00 7.90
C VAL A 101 -11.61 -74.23 7.88
N ARG A 102 -11.57 -72.96 7.42
CA ARG A 102 -12.76 -72.14 7.15
C ARG A 102 -13.54 -72.75 5.99
N VAL A 103 -14.64 -73.44 6.30
CA VAL A 103 -15.44 -74.16 5.30
C VAL A 103 -16.52 -73.25 4.72
N TRP A 104 -16.26 -72.67 3.55
CA TRP A 104 -17.21 -71.91 2.73
C TRP A 104 -18.33 -72.76 2.08
N LYS A 105 -18.38 -74.07 2.35
CA LYS A 105 -19.20 -75.06 1.60
C LYS A 105 -20.73 -74.92 1.76
N ARG A 106 -21.23 -73.96 2.54
CA ARG A 106 -22.68 -73.71 2.69
C ARG A 106 -23.14 -72.33 2.21
N LEU A 107 -22.26 -71.49 1.64
CA LEU A 107 -22.73 -70.22 1.06
C LEU A 107 -23.54 -70.49 -0.22
N LYS A 108 -24.86 -70.32 -0.13
CA LYS A 108 -25.67 -69.86 -1.25
C LYS A 108 -26.03 -68.41 -0.96
N TRP A 109 -25.17 -67.48 -1.35
CA TRP A 109 -25.63 -66.09 -1.51
C TRP A 109 -26.56 -66.10 -2.73
N GLU A 110 -27.71 -65.47 -2.61
CA GLU A 110 -28.58 -65.28 -3.77
C GLU A 110 -27.84 -64.40 -4.79
N PRO A 111 -27.89 -64.73 -6.10
CA PRO A 111 -27.22 -63.93 -7.13
C PRO A 111 -27.60 -62.44 -7.08
N ASP A 112 -28.85 -62.15 -6.70
CA ASP A 112 -29.39 -60.80 -6.61
C ASP A 112 -28.79 -60.00 -5.43
N ASP A 113 -28.57 -60.63 -4.26
CA ASP A 113 -27.89 -60.02 -3.10
C ASP A 113 -26.44 -59.62 -3.42
N ILE A 114 -25.70 -60.48 -4.13
CA ILE A 114 -24.33 -60.17 -4.57
C ILE A 114 -24.36 -58.98 -5.53
N GLN A 115 -25.33 -58.97 -6.45
CA GLN A 115 -25.42 -57.93 -7.47
C GLN A 115 -25.79 -56.57 -6.88
N ASP A 116 -26.68 -56.52 -5.88
CA ASP A 116 -27.03 -55.30 -5.13
C ASP A 116 -25.81 -54.72 -4.38
N LEU A 117 -25.12 -55.55 -3.60
CA LEU A 117 -23.92 -55.12 -2.85
C LEU A 117 -22.83 -54.58 -3.79
N ARG A 118 -22.61 -55.24 -4.93
CA ARG A 118 -21.64 -54.80 -5.94
C ARG A 118 -22.05 -53.47 -6.59
N ALA A 119 -23.33 -53.27 -6.86
CA ALA A 119 -23.85 -52.02 -7.41
C ALA A 119 -23.64 -50.86 -6.42
N ARG A 120 -23.91 -51.09 -5.12
CA ARG A 120 -23.70 -50.09 -4.06
C ARG A 120 -22.23 -49.77 -3.83
N ILE A 121 -21.33 -50.78 -3.85
CA ILE A 121 -19.88 -50.54 -3.81
C ILE A 121 -19.45 -49.69 -5.02
N SER A 122 -19.89 -50.06 -6.23
CA SER A 122 -19.52 -49.35 -7.45
C SER A 122 -20.01 -47.89 -7.44
N SER A 123 -21.23 -47.67 -6.92
CA SER A 123 -21.78 -46.33 -6.73
C SER A 123 -20.94 -45.51 -5.75
N ASN A 124 -20.58 -46.08 -4.59
CA ASN A 124 -19.74 -45.42 -3.60
C ASN A 124 -18.33 -45.09 -4.15
N ILE A 125 -17.73 -45.99 -4.93
CA ILE A 125 -16.46 -45.72 -5.63
C ILE A 125 -16.61 -44.51 -6.58
N GLY A 126 -17.71 -44.46 -7.35
CA GLY A 126 -18.01 -43.32 -8.22
C GLY A 126 -18.13 -42.00 -7.47
N LEU A 127 -18.81 -42.01 -6.32
CA LEU A 127 -18.98 -40.83 -5.46
C LEU A 127 -17.65 -40.37 -4.84
N LEU A 128 -16.83 -41.30 -4.34
CA LEU A 128 -15.50 -41.01 -3.79
C LEU A 128 -14.58 -40.38 -4.85
N ASN A 129 -14.56 -40.94 -6.06
CA ASN A 129 -13.77 -40.39 -7.17
C ASN A 129 -14.25 -39.00 -7.60
N ALA A 130 -15.56 -38.78 -7.65
CA ALA A 130 -16.13 -37.47 -7.98
C ALA A 130 -15.80 -36.43 -6.90
N PHE A 131 -15.90 -36.81 -5.62
CA PHE A 131 -15.51 -35.98 -4.49
C PHE A 131 -14.03 -35.61 -4.57
N ASN A 132 -13.15 -36.60 -4.69
CA ASN A 132 -11.70 -36.37 -4.75
C ASN A 132 -11.31 -35.48 -5.94
N GLY A 133 -11.87 -35.76 -7.12
CA GLY A 133 -11.64 -34.95 -8.31
C GLY A 133 -12.12 -33.50 -8.19
N ARG A 134 -13.10 -33.19 -7.33
CA ARG A 134 -13.50 -31.80 -7.04
C ARG A 134 -12.53 -31.13 -6.07
N ILE A 135 -12.09 -31.82 -5.02
CA ILE A 135 -11.11 -31.31 -4.07
C ILE A 135 -9.80 -30.95 -4.78
N THR A 136 -9.26 -31.86 -5.60
CA THR A 136 -7.99 -31.63 -6.30
C THR A 136 -8.10 -30.47 -7.30
N ARG A 137 -9.22 -30.35 -8.03
CA ARG A 137 -9.45 -29.22 -8.95
C ARG A 137 -9.57 -27.88 -8.22
N GLY A 138 -10.29 -27.83 -7.09
CA GLY A 138 -10.40 -26.62 -6.27
C GLY A 138 -9.04 -26.13 -5.78
N ASN A 139 -8.20 -27.06 -5.32
CA ASN A 139 -6.85 -26.73 -4.83
C ASN A 139 -5.92 -26.22 -5.92
N VAL A 140 -5.94 -26.87 -7.10
CA VAL A 140 -5.15 -26.40 -8.25
C VAL A 140 -5.61 -24.99 -8.66
N ALA A 141 -6.91 -24.73 -8.67
CA ALA A 141 -7.43 -23.39 -8.96
C ALA A 141 -6.98 -22.35 -7.92
N GLU A 142 -6.97 -22.69 -6.63
CA GLU A 142 -6.48 -21.79 -5.58
C GLU A 142 -4.97 -21.52 -5.69
N LEU A 143 -4.17 -22.55 -5.97
CA LEU A 143 -2.73 -22.41 -6.19
C LEU A 143 -2.42 -21.54 -7.41
N LEU A 144 -3.13 -21.75 -8.52
CA LEU A 144 -3.01 -20.92 -9.71
C LEU A 144 -3.40 -19.46 -9.42
N HIS A 145 -4.51 -19.24 -8.71
CA HIS A 145 -4.93 -17.89 -8.34
C HIS A 145 -3.89 -17.19 -7.44
N ARG A 146 -3.29 -17.90 -6.49
CA ARG A 146 -2.22 -17.33 -5.64
C ARG A 146 -0.99 -17.00 -6.47
N GLN A 147 -0.61 -17.89 -7.41
CA GLN A 147 0.52 -17.67 -8.31
C GLN A 147 0.28 -16.44 -9.20
N ASP A 148 -0.90 -16.34 -9.82
CA ASP A 148 -1.30 -15.22 -10.67
C ASP A 148 -1.28 -13.90 -9.89
N GLU A 149 -1.73 -13.89 -8.63
CA GLU A 149 -1.71 -12.67 -7.80
C GLU A 149 -0.28 -12.26 -7.42
N THR A 150 0.60 -13.22 -7.11
CA THR A 150 2.02 -12.92 -6.86
C THR A 150 2.74 -12.38 -8.10
N GLU A 151 2.48 -12.95 -9.27
CA GLU A 151 3.03 -12.46 -10.54
C GLU A 151 2.50 -11.06 -10.84
N ARG A 152 1.19 -10.85 -10.64
CA ARG A 152 0.54 -9.54 -10.80
C ARG A 152 1.22 -8.49 -9.92
N GLN A 153 1.41 -8.77 -8.64
CA GLN A 153 2.04 -7.83 -7.72
C GLN A 153 3.50 -7.55 -8.11
N ALA A 154 4.24 -8.56 -8.57
CA ALA A 154 5.62 -8.40 -9.02
C ALA A 154 5.73 -7.47 -10.24
N ILE A 155 4.82 -7.58 -11.20
CA ILE A 155 4.77 -6.70 -12.39
C ILE A 155 4.43 -5.26 -11.97
N LEU A 156 3.44 -5.09 -11.08
CA LEU A 156 3.03 -3.77 -10.59
C LEU A 156 4.15 -3.05 -9.81
N ASP A 157 4.92 -3.78 -9.00
CA ASP A 157 6.03 -3.21 -8.25
C ASP A 157 7.27 -2.95 -9.13
N TRP A 158 7.44 -3.72 -10.20
CA TRP A 158 8.45 -3.45 -11.21
C TRP A 158 8.17 -2.17 -12.01
N LEU A 159 6.91 -1.90 -12.36
CA LEU A 159 6.52 -0.67 -13.07
C LEU A 159 6.87 0.59 -12.27
N SER A 160 6.45 0.63 -11.01
CA SER A 160 6.76 1.75 -10.12
C SER A 160 6.82 1.28 -8.68
N PRO A 161 7.88 1.62 -7.92
CA PRO A 161 7.97 1.31 -6.50
C PRO A 161 7.08 2.22 -5.64
N VAL A 162 6.47 3.25 -6.24
CA VAL A 162 5.67 4.24 -5.50
C VAL A 162 4.35 3.62 -5.06
N ASN A 163 4.01 3.80 -3.79
CA ASN A 163 2.72 3.40 -3.22
C ASN A 163 1.82 4.62 -3.04
N HIS A 164 0.98 4.87 -4.04
CA HIS A 164 0.07 6.02 -4.07
C HIS A 164 -1.05 5.94 -3.04
N ALA A 165 -1.49 4.74 -2.66
CA ALA A 165 -2.52 4.56 -1.65
C ALA A 165 -2.06 5.09 -0.28
N VAL A 166 -0.78 4.91 0.05
CA VAL A 166 -0.19 5.41 1.30
C VAL A 166 -0.10 6.94 1.28
N GLN A 167 0.36 7.52 0.16
CA GLN A 167 0.40 8.99 0.00
C GLN A 167 -1.01 9.60 0.11
N GLN A 168 -1.98 9.00 -0.59
CA GLN A 168 -3.37 9.40 -0.55
C GLN A 168 -3.92 9.36 0.88
N SER A 169 -3.68 8.27 1.62
CA SER A 169 -4.11 8.13 3.02
C SER A 169 -3.42 9.16 3.93
N ASP A 170 -2.13 9.43 3.74
CA ASP A 170 -1.39 10.45 4.53
C ASP A 170 -1.98 11.85 4.29
N TYR A 171 -2.17 12.25 3.04
CA TYR A 171 -2.71 13.58 2.73
C TYR A 171 -4.17 13.74 3.15
N LEU A 172 -4.99 12.71 2.95
CA LEU A 172 -6.39 12.71 3.36
C LEU A 172 -6.52 12.74 4.89
N SER A 173 -5.65 12.06 5.64
CA SER A 173 -5.67 12.08 7.12
C SER A 173 -5.42 13.47 7.72
N ARG A 174 -4.76 14.35 6.95
CA ARG A 174 -4.48 15.75 7.33
C ARG A 174 -5.60 16.70 6.93
N HIS A 175 -6.58 16.23 6.16
CA HIS A 175 -7.76 17.01 5.82
C HIS A 175 -8.57 17.29 7.08
N GLN A 176 -9.02 18.54 7.21
CA GLN A 176 -9.92 18.89 8.29
C GLN A 176 -11.37 18.69 7.84
N PRO A 177 -12.17 17.86 8.56
CA PRO A 177 -13.55 17.63 8.22
C PRO A 177 -14.34 18.92 8.03
N GLY A 178 -15.04 18.99 6.90
CA GLY A 178 -15.87 20.12 6.51
C GLY A 178 -15.15 21.26 5.77
N THR A 179 -13.84 21.20 5.51
CA THR A 179 -13.18 22.18 4.61
C THR A 179 -13.11 21.64 3.18
N GLY A 180 -12.90 22.53 2.20
CA GLY A 180 -12.76 22.17 0.78
C GLY A 180 -14.08 21.96 0.03
N GLN A 181 -15.22 22.05 0.73
CA GLN A 181 -16.54 21.82 0.13
C GLN A 181 -16.88 22.83 -0.97
N TRP A 182 -16.42 24.08 -0.82
CA TRP A 182 -16.57 25.14 -1.83
C TRP A 182 -16.00 24.73 -3.20
N PHE A 183 -14.96 23.90 -3.24
CA PHE A 183 -14.34 23.42 -4.47
C PHE A 183 -15.19 22.32 -5.10
N ILE A 184 -15.61 21.34 -4.29
CA ILE A 184 -16.43 20.20 -4.72
C ILE A 184 -17.81 20.66 -5.21
N ASP A 185 -18.37 21.70 -4.59
CA ASP A 185 -19.65 22.28 -4.99
C ASP A 185 -19.55 23.28 -6.13
N SER A 186 -18.33 23.63 -6.55
CA SER A 186 -18.14 24.57 -7.64
C SER A 186 -18.69 24.01 -8.96
N HIS A 187 -19.31 24.90 -9.75
CA HIS A 187 -19.80 24.54 -11.08
C HIS A 187 -18.67 24.00 -11.98
N ARG A 188 -17.46 24.56 -11.87
CA ARG A 188 -16.30 24.16 -12.68
C ARG A 188 -15.87 22.73 -12.35
N PHE A 189 -15.82 22.36 -11.08
CA PHE A 189 -15.52 20.98 -10.66
C PHE A 189 -16.62 20.00 -11.10
N ARG A 190 -17.89 20.31 -10.84
CA ARG A 190 -19.00 19.44 -11.26
C ARG A 190 -19.03 19.21 -12.77
N THR A 191 -18.80 20.26 -13.55
CA THR A 191 -18.66 20.17 -15.01
C THR A 191 -17.53 19.22 -15.41
N TRP A 192 -16.38 19.32 -14.75
CA TRP A 192 -15.22 18.45 -15.00
C TRP A 192 -15.52 16.97 -14.68
N VAL A 193 -16.27 16.71 -13.60
CA VAL A 193 -16.70 15.35 -13.24
C VAL A 193 -17.72 14.78 -14.22
N GLU A 194 -18.71 15.58 -14.63
CA GLU A 194 -19.85 15.10 -15.42
C GLU A 194 -19.53 14.99 -16.92
N LYS A 195 -18.86 15.99 -17.51
CA LYS A 195 -18.57 15.99 -18.95
C LYS A 195 -17.32 15.16 -19.28
N PRO A 196 -17.26 14.50 -20.44
CA PRO A 196 -16.06 13.82 -20.91
C PRO A 196 -14.98 14.83 -21.31
N GLU A 197 -13.71 14.40 -21.30
CA GLU A 197 -12.59 15.12 -21.94
C GLU A 197 -12.40 16.55 -21.43
N GLN A 198 -12.60 16.77 -20.12
CA GLN A 198 -12.48 18.11 -19.54
C GLN A 198 -11.09 18.33 -18.93
N ILE A 199 -10.53 19.52 -19.15
CA ILE A 199 -9.35 20.01 -18.43
C ILE A 199 -9.82 21.02 -17.37
N LEU A 200 -9.37 20.85 -16.13
CA LEU A 200 -9.54 21.83 -15.05
C LEU A 200 -8.18 22.18 -14.44
N PHE A 201 -7.71 23.39 -14.72
CA PHE A 201 -6.44 23.88 -14.17
C PHE A 201 -6.66 24.68 -12.89
N CYS A 202 -6.01 24.30 -11.81
CA CYS A 202 -6.24 24.87 -10.49
C CYS A 202 -4.99 25.58 -9.98
N PRO A 203 -4.73 26.84 -10.41
CA PRO A 203 -3.63 27.63 -9.88
C PRO A 203 -3.92 27.98 -8.42
N GLY A 204 -2.92 27.98 -7.54
CA GLY A 204 -3.15 28.41 -6.16
C GLY A 204 -1.90 28.84 -5.45
N ILE A 205 -2.06 29.76 -4.50
CA ILE A 205 -0.94 30.27 -3.71
C ILE A 205 -0.28 29.15 -2.89
N PRO A 206 1.03 29.26 -2.58
CA PRO A 206 1.68 28.33 -1.66
C PRO A 206 0.94 28.29 -0.32
N GLY A 207 0.79 27.12 0.29
CA GLY A 207 0.15 26.99 1.60
C GLY A 207 -1.38 27.08 1.61
N ALA A 208 -2.05 27.22 0.46
CA ALA A 208 -3.52 27.22 0.37
C ALA A 208 -4.17 25.83 0.52
N GLY A 209 -3.39 24.76 0.69
CA GLY A 209 -3.92 23.40 0.87
C GLY A 209 -4.25 22.66 -0.42
N LYS A 210 -3.62 23.00 -1.56
CA LYS A 210 -3.82 22.33 -2.86
C LYS A 210 -3.74 20.80 -2.78
N THR A 211 -2.65 20.27 -2.23
CA THR A 211 -2.44 18.82 -2.07
C THR A 211 -3.53 18.16 -1.22
N THR A 212 -3.90 18.78 -0.10
CA THR A 212 -5.01 18.30 0.74
C THR A 212 -6.34 18.32 -0.02
N LEU A 213 -6.59 19.37 -0.80
CA LEU A 213 -7.77 19.47 -1.65
C LEU A 213 -7.78 18.40 -2.74
N MET A 214 -6.64 18.09 -3.35
CA MET A 214 -6.53 17.00 -4.33
C MET A 214 -6.80 15.64 -3.69
N SER A 215 -6.34 15.42 -2.45
CA SER A 215 -6.67 14.20 -1.72
C SER A 215 -8.18 14.07 -1.48
N LEU A 216 -8.87 15.17 -1.18
CA LEU A 216 -10.33 15.19 -1.06
C LEU A 216 -11.02 14.90 -2.40
N VAL A 217 -10.53 15.47 -3.50
CA VAL A 217 -11.05 15.18 -4.85
C VAL A 217 -10.91 13.70 -5.20
N ILE A 218 -9.73 13.12 -4.95
CA ILE A 218 -9.47 11.70 -5.22
C ILE A 218 -10.38 10.81 -4.37
N ASP A 219 -10.54 11.12 -3.08
CA ASP A 219 -11.46 10.40 -2.19
C ASP A 219 -12.91 10.45 -2.68
N GLU A 220 -13.37 11.62 -3.14
CA GLU A 220 -14.71 11.79 -3.72
C GLU A 220 -14.89 10.97 -5.01
N LEU A 221 -13.87 10.92 -5.87
CA LEU A 221 -13.90 10.11 -7.09
C LEU A 221 -13.95 8.61 -6.77
N TYR A 222 -13.18 8.14 -5.78
CA TYR A 222 -13.26 6.75 -5.33
C TYR A 222 -14.62 6.42 -4.69
N LYS A 223 -15.22 7.35 -3.95
CA LYS A 223 -16.58 7.15 -3.40
C LYS A 223 -17.64 7.02 -4.50
N ARG A 224 -17.54 7.78 -5.57
CA ARG A 224 -18.50 7.76 -6.68
C ARG A 224 -18.28 6.61 -7.66
N TYR A 225 -17.01 6.32 -7.99
CA TYR A 225 -16.64 5.46 -9.11
C TYR A 225 -15.69 4.32 -8.71
N GLY A 226 -15.46 4.07 -7.41
CA GLY A 226 -14.52 3.05 -6.93
C GLY A 226 -14.87 1.63 -7.36
N ASN A 227 -16.15 1.33 -7.51
CA ASN A 227 -16.65 0.02 -7.94
C ASN A 227 -16.96 -0.06 -9.45
N ASP A 228 -16.74 1.02 -10.19
CA ASP A 228 -16.94 1.06 -11.64
C ASP A 228 -15.62 0.68 -12.34
N SER A 229 -15.61 -0.50 -12.97
CA SER A 229 -14.47 -1.02 -13.73
C SER A 229 -14.25 -0.28 -15.04
N ASP A 230 -15.27 0.42 -15.56
CA ASP A 230 -15.18 1.16 -16.81
C ASP A 230 -14.57 2.56 -16.61
N ILE A 231 -14.33 2.98 -15.37
CA ILE A 231 -13.75 4.28 -15.01
C ILE A 231 -12.36 4.11 -14.40
N GLY A 232 -11.37 4.71 -15.06
CA GLY A 232 -10.00 4.78 -14.59
C GLY A 232 -9.81 5.98 -13.66
N ILE A 233 -9.05 5.81 -12.57
CA ILE A 233 -8.61 6.91 -11.70
C ILE A 233 -7.11 6.76 -11.52
N ALA A 234 -6.36 7.78 -11.93
CA ALA A 234 -4.90 7.83 -11.78
C ALA A 234 -4.48 9.21 -11.28
N PHE A 235 -3.53 9.26 -10.35
CA PHE A 235 -3.09 10.52 -9.76
C PHE A 235 -1.59 10.55 -9.45
N ILE A 236 -1.01 11.74 -9.51
CA ILE A 236 0.40 11.98 -9.19
C ILE A 236 0.48 13.11 -8.17
N TYR A 237 1.14 12.83 -7.05
CA TYR A 237 1.56 13.85 -6.09
C TYR A 237 3.00 14.24 -6.39
N SER A 238 3.18 15.36 -7.08
CA SER A 238 4.53 15.86 -7.38
C SER A 238 5.12 16.48 -6.12
N ASN A 239 6.38 16.15 -5.82
CA ASN A 239 7.13 16.73 -4.72
C ASN A 239 8.41 17.35 -5.27
N PHE A 240 8.75 18.54 -4.80
CA PHE A 240 9.95 19.26 -5.22
C PHE A 240 11.28 18.48 -4.99
N LYS A 241 11.32 17.42 -4.18
CA LYS A 241 12.52 16.59 -4.02
C LYS A 241 12.60 15.40 -4.96
N ASP A 242 11.53 15.12 -5.68
CA ASP A 242 11.45 13.97 -6.56
C ASP A 242 11.82 14.42 -7.99
N GLU A 243 12.85 13.79 -8.56
CA GLU A 243 13.19 13.96 -9.97
C GLU A 243 12.31 13.01 -10.78
N TRP A 244 11.46 13.59 -11.64
CA TRP A 244 10.55 12.82 -12.47
C TRP A 244 11.14 12.65 -13.87
N THR A 245 11.40 11.40 -14.22
CA THR A 245 11.66 11.00 -15.62
C THR A 245 10.33 10.69 -16.32
N MET A 246 10.32 10.81 -17.66
CA MET A 246 9.16 10.41 -18.47
C MET A 246 8.74 8.95 -18.17
N TYR A 247 9.72 8.05 -18.05
CA TYR A 247 9.48 6.66 -17.68
C TYR A 247 8.72 6.53 -16.36
N GLN A 248 9.16 7.22 -15.30
CA GLN A 248 8.53 7.12 -13.98
C GLN A 248 7.10 7.65 -14.00
N LEU A 249 6.85 8.74 -14.71
CA LEU A 249 5.52 9.32 -14.87
C LEU A 249 4.58 8.33 -15.56
N LEU A 250 4.96 7.83 -16.73
CA LEU A 250 4.15 6.91 -17.53
C LEU A 250 3.92 5.59 -16.80
N SER A 251 4.97 5.01 -16.21
CA SER A 251 4.87 3.73 -15.48
C SER A 251 4.00 3.85 -14.23
N THR A 252 4.01 5.02 -13.58
CA THR A 252 3.15 5.33 -12.43
C THR A 252 1.67 5.42 -12.82
N LEU A 253 1.37 6.12 -13.93
CA LEU A 253 0.01 6.18 -14.46
C LEU A 253 -0.47 4.79 -14.88
N LEU A 254 0.38 4.06 -15.60
CA LEU A 254 0.10 2.69 -16.05
C LEU A 254 -0.17 1.75 -14.88
N LYS A 255 0.66 1.78 -13.84
CA LYS A 255 0.47 0.97 -12.62
C LYS A 255 -0.92 1.19 -12.02
N GLN A 256 -1.34 2.45 -11.84
CA GLN A 256 -2.63 2.78 -11.22
C GLN A 256 -3.82 2.35 -12.08
N LEU A 257 -3.73 2.49 -13.40
CA LEU A 257 -4.79 2.04 -14.31
C LEU A 257 -4.87 0.52 -14.40
N ILE A 258 -3.75 -0.20 -14.37
CA ILE A 258 -3.75 -1.68 -14.39
C ILE A 258 -4.20 -2.27 -13.07
N GLN A 259 -3.89 -1.63 -11.93
CA GLN A 259 -4.35 -2.06 -10.61
C GLN A 259 -5.86 -2.21 -10.51
N ARG A 260 -6.61 -1.44 -11.31
CA ARG A 260 -8.07 -1.49 -11.38
C ARG A 260 -8.61 -2.48 -12.42
N GLN A 261 -7.76 -3.00 -13.30
CA GLN A 261 -8.14 -4.02 -14.29
C GLN A 261 -8.08 -5.42 -13.67
N PRO A 262 -9.00 -6.33 -14.06
CA PRO A 262 -9.05 -7.69 -13.53
C PRO A 262 -7.82 -8.53 -13.92
N SER A 263 -7.18 -8.21 -15.03
CA SER A 263 -6.01 -8.92 -15.55
C SER A 263 -4.96 -7.96 -16.09
N ILE A 264 -3.71 -8.40 -16.08
CA ILE A 264 -2.61 -7.69 -16.75
C ILE A 264 -2.66 -8.00 -18.25
N PRO A 265 -2.53 -7.01 -19.15
CA PRO A 265 -2.43 -7.25 -20.58
C PRO A 265 -1.22 -8.13 -20.94
N SER A 266 -1.39 -9.01 -21.94
CA SER A 266 -0.30 -9.85 -22.45
C SER A 266 0.92 -9.04 -22.87
N ASP A 267 0.69 -7.89 -23.52
CA ASP A 267 1.77 -7.05 -24.05
C ASP A 267 2.67 -6.53 -22.93
N LEU A 268 2.08 -6.14 -21.79
CA LEU A 268 2.86 -5.71 -20.63
C LEU A 268 3.60 -6.89 -19.99
N LYS A 269 3.00 -8.07 -19.96
CA LYS A 269 3.63 -9.28 -19.43
C LYS A 269 4.86 -9.66 -20.27
N ASP A 270 4.77 -9.59 -21.59
CA ASP A 270 5.89 -9.87 -22.49
C ASP A 270 7.05 -8.87 -22.29
N ILE A 271 6.72 -7.58 -22.15
CA ILE A 271 7.71 -6.53 -21.85
C ILE A 271 8.36 -6.81 -20.48
N TYR A 272 7.57 -7.14 -19.46
CA TYR A 272 8.07 -7.48 -18.13
C TYR A 272 9.03 -8.68 -18.20
N ASP A 273 8.62 -9.79 -18.81
CA ASP A 273 9.42 -11.02 -18.87
C ASP A 273 10.76 -10.79 -19.57
N TYR A 274 10.76 -10.00 -20.65
CA TYR A 274 11.98 -9.62 -21.35
C TYR A 274 12.89 -8.77 -20.46
N HIS A 275 12.40 -7.64 -19.94
CA HIS A 275 13.22 -6.69 -19.21
C HIS A 275 13.68 -7.21 -17.84
N HIS A 276 12.81 -7.95 -17.15
CA HIS A 276 13.12 -8.59 -15.88
C HIS A 276 14.23 -9.63 -16.03
N LYS A 277 14.14 -10.49 -17.05
CA LYS A 277 15.16 -11.54 -17.32
C LYS A 277 16.52 -10.95 -17.69
N HIS A 278 16.54 -9.84 -18.43
CA HIS A 278 17.79 -9.23 -18.91
C HIS A 278 18.33 -8.14 -17.98
N GLY A 279 17.61 -7.78 -16.91
CA GLY A 279 18.01 -6.70 -16.00
C GLY A 279 18.04 -5.33 -16.67
N THR A 280 17.21 -5.12 -17.69
CA THR A 280 17.12 -3.86 -18.45
C THR A 280 15.84 -3.11 -18.12
N GLN A 281 15.77 -1.84 -18.50
CA GLN A 281 14.58 -1.01 -18.33
C GLN A 281 13.92 -0.78 -19.70
N PRO A 282 12.58 -0.86 -19.79
CA PRO A 282 11.89 -0.56 -21.03
C PRO A 282 12.07 0.91 -21.42
N PRO A 283 12.14 1.20 -22.72
CA PRO A 283 12.08 2.57 -23.21
C PRO A 283 10.71 3.19 -22.87
N PRO A 284 10.62 4.51 -22.62
CA PRO A 284 9.35 5.18 -22.32
C PRO A 284 8.26 4.96 -23.37
N GLU A 285 8.64 4.76 -24.63
CA GLU A 285 7.75 4.52 -25.77
C GLU A 285 6.97 3.21 -25.62
N ASP A 286 7.60 2.15 -25.10
CA ASP A 286 6.93 0.85 -24.88
C ASP A 286 5.90 0.96 -23.75
N ILE A 287 6.22 1.72 -22.69
CA ILE A 287 5.28 2.01 -21.60
C ILE A 287 4.13 2.88 -22.09
N LEU A 288 4.40 3.87 -22.95
CA LEU A 288 3.37 4.71 -23.54
C LEU A 288 2.40 3.88 -24.39
N CYS A 289 2.91 2.95 -25.19
CA CYS A 289 2.09 2.03 -26.00
C CYS A 289 1.15 1.18 -25.11
N CYS A 290 1.68 0.62 -24.01
CA CYS A 290 0.85 -0.10 -23.04
C CYS A 290 -0.20 0.80 -22.38
N LEU A 291 0.18 2.04 -22.06
CA LEU A 291 -0.72 3.03 -21.49
C LEU A 291 -1.85 3.39 -22.46
N ASP A 292 -1.56 3.53 -23.75
CA ASP A 292 -2.57 3.80 -24.78
C ASP A 292 -3.56 2.64 -24.91
N THR A 293 -3.09 1.39 -24.91
CA THR A 293 -3.94 0.20 -24.95
C THR A 293 -4.85 0.12 -23.73
N ILE A 294 -4.29 0.32 -22.52
CA ILE A 294 -5.06 0.30 -21.28
C ILE A 294 -6.04 1.47 -21.21
N ALA A 295 -5.60 2.67 -21.59
CA ALA A 295 -6.44 3.86 -21.55
C ALA A 295 -7.67 3.71 -22.46
N SER A 296 -7.50 3.08 -23.63
CA SER A 296 -8.57 2.80 -24.58
C SER A 296 -9.63 1.83 -24.06
N SER A 297 -9.32 1.03 -23.03
CA SER A 297 -10.29 0.10 -22.42
C SER A 297 -11.29 0.79 -21.47
N TYR A 298 -10.97 2.01 -21.02
CA TYR A 298 -11.81 2.77 -20.10
C TYR A 298 -12.79 3.67 -20.87
N LYS A 299 -14.04 3.77 -20.39
CA LYS A 299 -15.02 4.74 -20.92
C LYS A 299 -14.64 6.18 -20.55
N LYS A 300 -14.00 6.34 -19.40
CA LYS A 300 -13.52 7.64 -18.90
C LYS A 300 -12.35 7.43 -17.94
N ILE A 301 -11.39 8.34 -17.98
CA ILE A 301 -10.26 8.34 -17.05
C ILE A 301 -10.20 9.68 -16.32
N PHE A 302 -10.16 9.67 -15.00
CA PHE A 302 -9.80 10.84 -14.22
C PHE A 302 -8.29 10.83 -13.95
N MET A 303 -7.60 11.85 -14.48
CA MET A 303 -6.17 12.04 -14.25
C MET A 303 -5.95 13.28 -13.39
N ILE A 304 -5.33 13.12 -12.22
CA ILE A 304 -5.07 14.22 -11.28
C ILE A 304 -3.57 14.41 -11.11
N ILE A 305 -3.06 15.61 -11.38
CA ILE A 305 -1.64 15.93 -11.22
C ILE A 305 -1.51 17.09 -10.25
N ASP A 306 -1.12 16.77 -9.02
CA ASP A 306 -0.88 17.77 -7.99
C ASP A 306 0.52 18.36 -8.11
N ALA A 307 0.60 19.68 -7.93
CA ALA A 307 1.81 20.48 -7.91
C ALA A 307 2.70 20.30 -9.15
N LEU A 308 2.12 20.49 -10.35
CA LEU A 308 2.82 20.36 -11.63
C LEU A 308 4.11 21.21 -11.73
N ASP A 309 4.17 22.32 -10.99
CA ASP A 309 5.38 23.16 -10.90
C ASP A 309 6.52 22.56 -10.07
N GLU A 310 6.25 21.52 -9.29
CA GLU A 310 7.21 20.79 -8.48
C GLU A 310 7.82 19.59 -9.21
N CYS A 311 7.34 19.24 -10.42
CA CYS A 311 7.97 18.26 -11.30
C CYS A 311 9.37 18.74 -11.71
N ARG A 312 10.40 18.33 -10.96
CA ARG A 312 11.78 18.64 -11.28
C ARG A 312 12.25 17.79 -12.45
N SER A 313 12.45 18.44 -13.58
CA SER A 313 13.13 17.90 -14.75
C SER A 313 13.91 19.03 -15.44
N SER A 314 14.73 18.72 -16.45
CA SER A 314 15.18 19.78 -17.37
C SER A 314 13.96 20.50 -17.96
N ILE A 315 14.10 21.77 -18.33
CA ILE A 315 12.99 22.56 -18.92
C ILE A 315 12.39 21.81 -20.12
N GLU A 316 13.26 21.29 -20.98
CA GLU A 316 12.90 20.45 -22.14
C GLU A 316 12.12 19.19 -21.74
N SER A 317 12.49 18.55 -20.63
CA SER A 317 11.78 17.36 -20.15
C SER A 317 10.41 17.68 -19.55
N ARG A 318 10.22 18.88 -18.97
CA ARG A 318 8.91 19.28 -18.41
C ARG A 318 7.93 19.59 -19.52
N ASP A 319 8.38 20.29 -20.55
CA ASP A 319 7.57 20.54 -21.76
C ASP A 319 7.17 19.23 -22.44
N ARG A 320 8.09 18.26 -22.54
CA ARG A 320 7.77 16.92 -23.06
C ARG A 320 6.71 16.21 -22.21
N ILE A 321 6.88 16.18 -20.88
CA ILE A 321 5.91 15.58 -19.95
C ILE A 321 4.53 16.21 -20.11
N MET A 322 4.45 17.54 -20.12
CA MET A 322 3.20 18.27 -20.31
C MET A 322 2.56 17.96 -21.66
N THR A 323 3.35 17.93 -22.72
CA THR A 323 2.87 17.58 -24.07
C THR A 323 2.30 16.16 -24.10
N THR A 324 2.99 15.19 -23.49
CA THR A 324 2.51 13.81 -23.41
C THR A 324 1.21 13.70 -22.63
N ILE A 325 1.07 14.39 -21.48
CA ILE A 325 -0.17 14.38 -20.69
C ILE A 325 -1.33 14.99 -21.47
N LEU A 326 -1.11 16.11 -22.15
CA LEU A 326 -2.13 16.76 -22.97
C LEU A 326 -2.50 15.90 -24.18
N ASN A 327 -1.54 15.21 -24.80
CA ASN A 327 -1.82 14.27 -25.89
C ASN A 327 -2.65 13.08 -25.42
N LEU A 328 -2.35 12.52 -24.23
CA LEU A 328 -3.17 11.47 -23.63
C LEU A 328 -4.62 11.92 -23.42
N GLN A 329 -4.82 13.21 -23.11
CA GLN A 329 -6.15 13.79 -22.95
C GLN A 329 -6.91 13.92 -24.27
N VAL A 330 -6.22 14.24 -25.37
CA VAL A 330 -6.85 14.35 -26.70
C VAL A 330 -7.16 12.97 -27.28
N LEU A 331 -6.31 11.97 -27.02
CA LEU A 331 -6.41 10.65 -27.63
C LEU A 331 -7.35 9.70 -26.89
N HIS A 332 -7.44 9.84 -25.57
CA HIS A 332 -8.23 8.97 -24.70
C HIS A 332 -9.23 9.83 -23.92
N HIS A 333 -10.38 9.28 -23.51
CA HIS A 333 -11.44 10.02 -22.80
C HIS A 333 -11.04 10.47 -21.37
N VAL A 334 -9.91 11.17 -21.23
CA VAL A 334 -9.31 11.61 -19.99
C VAL A 334 -9.89 12.96 -19.60
N SER A 335 -10.37 13.07 -18.38
CA SER A 335 -10.59 14.34 -17.70
C SER A 335 -9.36 14.64 -16.84
N LEU A 336 -8.62 15.69 -17.18
CA LEU A 336 -7.39 16.11 -16.50
C LEU A 336 -7.69 17.20 -15.48
N LEU A 337 -7.22 17.04 -14.25
CA LEU A 337 -7.17 18.10 -13.24
C LEU A 337 -5.72 18.28 -12.83
N ALA A 338 -5.19 19.49 -13.00
CA ALA A 338 -3.82 19.81 -12.63
C ALA A 338 -3.77 20.99 -11.67
N THR A 339 -2.93 20.92 -10.64
CA THR A 339 -2.67 22.06 -9.74
C THR A 339 -1.26 22.59 -9.95
N SER A 340 -1.07 23.89 -9.77
CA SER A 340 0.27 24.48 -9.71
C SER A 340 0.27 25.81 -8.95
N ARG A 341 1.46 26.32 -8.65
CA ARG A 341 1.62 27.75 -8.34
C ARG A 341 1.33 28.60 -9.59
N PRO A 342 0.92 29.88 -9.43
CA PRO A 342 0.67 30.79 -10.54
C PRO A 342 1.98 31.24 -11.20
N ILE A 343 2.61 30.31 -11.93
CA ILE A 343 3.83 30.54 -12.70
C ILE A 343 3.41 30.80 -14.15
N LEU A 344 3.91 31.89 -14.74
CA LEU A 344 3.54 32.33 -16.09
C LEU A 344 3.69 31.21 -17.13
N GLU A 345 4.85 30.55 -17.17
CA GLU A 345 5.14 29.47 -18.13
C GLU A 345 4.12 28.32 -18.11
N ILE A 346 3.62 27.96 -16.92
CA ILE A 346 2.61 26.91 -16.77
C ILE A 346 1.24 27.48 -17.10
N SER A 347 0.93 28.67 -16.59
CA SER A 347 -0.37 29.33 -16.78
C SER A 347 -0.65 29.60 -18.26
N ASP A 348 0.38 29.96 -19.04
CA ASP A 348 0.27 30.20 -20.48
C ASP A 348 -0.14 28.94 -21.26
N ARG A 349 0.26 27.75 -20.79
CA ARG A 349 -0.15 26.46 -21.39
C ARG A 349 -1.61 26.11 -21.13
N PHE A 350 -2.19 26.64 -20.05
CA PHE A 350 -3.58 26.42 -19.66
C PHE A 350 -4.48 27.64 -19.90
N LYS A 351 -3.99 28.66 -20.63
CA LYS A 351 -4.66 29.96 -20.75
C LYS A 351 -6.07 29.89 -21.34
N GLU A 352 -6.33 28.92 -22.22
CA GLU A 352 -7.63 28.71 -22.86
C GLU A 352 -8.51 27.67 -22.13
N MET A 353 -7.99 27.07 -21.06
CA MET A 353 -8.68 26.01 -20.33
C MET A 353 -9.48 26.58 -19.14
N PRO A 354 -10.56 25.91 -18.71
CA PRO A 354 -11.25 26.26 -17.48
C PRO A 354 -10.29 26.24 -16.28
N THR A 355 -10.21 27.35 -15.56
CA THR A 355 -9.35 27.47 -14.37
C THR A 355 -10.17 27.41 -13.08
N LEU A 356 -9.60 27.12 -11.91
CA LEU A 356 -10.27 27.37 -10.63
C LEU A 356 -9.21 27.70 -9.58
N GLU A 357 -9.12 28.96 -9.20
CA GLU A 357 -8.09 29.38 -8.26
C GLU A 357 -8.30 28.73 -6.90
N ILE A 358 -7.26 28.05 -6.40
CA ILE A 358 -7.23 27.49 -5.05
C ILE A 358 -6.72 28.55 -4.09
N ARG A 359 -7.70 29.19 -3.44
CA ARG A 359 -7.54 30.09 -2.31
C ARG A 359 -8.57 29.69 -1.26
N ALA A 360 -8.15 29.41 -0.03
CA ALA A 360 -9.08 28.97 0.99
C ALA A 360 -10.05 30.11 1.34
N PRO A 361 -11.38 29.87 1.34
CA PRO A 361 -12.32 30.87 1.79
C PRO A 361 -12.18 31.09 3.30
N ASN A 362 -12.55 32.28 3.76
CA ASN A 362 -12.41 32.65 5.17
C ASN A 362 -13.15 31.67 6.09
N GLU A 363 -14.30 31.16 5.68
CA GLU A 363 -15.09 30.19 6.45
C GLU A 363 -14.30 28.90 6.73
N ASP A 364 -13.54 28.41 5.74
CA ASP A 364 -12.72 27.22 5.89
C ASP A 364 -11.50 27.48 6.78
N VAL A 365 -10.86 28.64 6.63
CA VAL A 365 -9.74 29.05 7.50
C VAL A 365 -10.22 29.20 8.94
N GLN A 366 -11.37 29.83 9.17
CA GLN A 366 -11.95 29.99 10.49
C GLN A 366 -12.31 28.64 11.10
N ARG A 367 -12.90 27.73 10.32
CA ARG A 367 -13.15 26.34 10.76
C ARG A 367 -11.85 25.66 11.15
N HIS A 368 -10.80 25.80 10.34
CA HIS A 368 -9.45 25.31 10.65
C HIS A 368 -8.95 25.82 11.99
N LEU A 369 -8.95 27.13 12.19
CA LEU A 369 -8.50 27.77 13.42
C LEU A 369 -9.30 27.30 14.64
N ARG A 370 -10.64 27.26 14.55
CA ARG A 370 -11.52 26.83 15.65
C ARG A 370 -11.19 25.44 16.16
N ASN A 371 -10.91 24.48 15.27
CA ASN A 371 -10.53 23.12 15.65
C ASN A 371 -9.15 23.04 16.34
N HIS A 372 -8.31 24.06 16.18
CA HIS A 372 -6.97 24.11 16.74
C HIS A 372 -6.82 25.07 17.93
N LEU A 373 -7.89 25.80 18.33
CA LEU A 373 -7.87 26.70 19.49
C LEU A 373 -7.57 26.00 20.82
N GLY A 374 -7.83 24.70 20.92
CA GLY A 374 -7.53 23.90 22.13
C GLY A 374 -6.04 23.87 22.50
N ARG A 375 -5.15 24.22 21.55
CA ARG A 375 -3.70 24.31 21.78
C ARG A 375 -3.28 25.63 22.44
N LEU A 376 -4.17 26.61 22.49
CA LEU A 376 -3.89 27.91 23.09
C LEU A 376 -4.01 27.87 24.62
N PRO A 377 -3.43 28.87 25.32
CA PRO A 377 -3.52 28.96 26.78
C PRO A 377 -4.96 28.86 27.30
N ARG A 378 -5.14 28.23 28.47
CA ARG A 378 -6.46 27.96 29.08
C ARG A 378 -7.35 29.19 29.27
N PHE A 379 -6.80 30.40 29.35
CA PHE A 379 -7.60 31.62 29.43
C PHE A 379 -8.37 31.92 28.14
N VAL A 380 -7.87 31.46 26.97
CA VAL A 380 -8.56 31.58 25.68
C VAL A 380 -9.80 30.69 25.67
N SER A 381 -9.70 29.46 26.19
CA SER A 381 -10.84 28.53 26.27
C SER A 381 -12.02 29.07 27.09
N ARG A 382 -11.76 30.02 28.02
CA ARG A 382 -12.77 30.61 28.92
C ARG A 382 -13.44 31.86 28.35
N ASP A 383 -12.89 32.44 27.29
CA ASP A 383 -13.35 33.70 26.71
C ASP A 383 -13.71 33.48 25.24
N ALA A 384 -15.01 33.29 24.98
CA ALA A 384 -15.53 33.08 23.63
C ALA A 384 -15.32 34.31 22.72
N GLY A 385 -15.31 35.53 23.29
CA GLY A 385 -15.03 36.75 22.54
C GLY A 385 -13.57 36.80 22.08
N LEU A 386 -12.65 36.40 22.94
CA LEU A 386 -11.22 36.30 22.58
C LEU A 386 -10.97 35.20 21.53
N GLN A 387 -11.70 34.09 21.58
CA GLN A 387 -11.61 33.05 20.54
C GLN A 387 -12.04 33.59 19.17
N ASP A 388 -13.16 34.31 19.13
CA ASP A 388 -13.68 34.90 17.89
C ASP A 388 -12.76 36.00 17.36
N GLU A 389 -12.19 36.83 18.25
CA GLU A 389 -11.15 37.82 17.93
C GLU A 389 -9.92 37.16 17.28
N ILE A 390 -9.40 36.08 17.87
CA ILE A 390 -8.25 35.32 17.31
C ILE A 390 -8.58 34.77 15.93
N VAL A 391 -9.73 34.12 15.80
CA VAL A 391 -10.15 33.45 14.57
C VAL A 391 -10.33 34.45 13.43
N THR A 392 -10.97 35.59 13.73
CA THR A 392 -11.24 36.66 12.75
C THR A 392 -9.94 37.31 12.30
N GLU A 393 -9.12 37.80 13.24
CA GLU A 393 -7.88 38.53 12.93
C GLU A 393 -6.88 37.66 12.16
N ILE A 394 -6.73 36.38 12.51
CA ILE A 394 -5.85 35.48 11.76
C ILE A 394 -6.44 35.18 10.38
N ALA A 395 -7.75 34.92 10.26
CA ALA A 395 -8.35 34.61 8.96
C ALA A 395 -8.20 35.78 7.96
N GLU A 396 -8.36 37.01 8.44
CA GLU A 396 -8.15 38.22 7.63
C GLU A 396 -6.68 38.43 7.25
N ALA A 397 -5.74 38.14 8.17
CA ALA A 397 -4.31 38.35 7.94
C ALA A 397 -3.70 37.38 6.90
N VAL A 398 -4.23 36.16 6.77
CA VAL A 398 -3.59 35.08 6.02
C VAL A 398 -4.04 34.98 4.57
N ASP A 399 -5.14 35.65 4.23
CA ASP A 399 -5.70 35.75 2.88
C ASP A 399 -5.74 34.38 2.16
N GLY A 400 -6.39 33.40 2.79
CA GLY A 400 -6.59 32.05 2.23
C GLY A 400 -5.40 31.10 2.28
N MET A 401 -4.34 31.42 3.04
CA MET A 401 -3.18 30.54 3.26
C MET A 401 -3.27 29.78 4.60
N PHE A 402 -3.71 28.52 4.57
CA PHE A 402 -3.78 27.66 5.76
C PHE A 402 -2.44 27.53 6.50
N LEU A 403 -1.33 27.44 5.76
CA LEU A 403 0.00 27.36 6.37
C LEU A 403 0.29 28.57 7.24
N LEU A 404 0.01 29.78 6.75
CA LEU A 404 0.25 31.00 7.51
C LEU A 404 -0.69 31.10 8.71
N ALA A 405 -1.95 30.66 8.55
CA ALA A 405 -2.91 30.55 9.66
C ALA A 405 -2.36 29.66 10.79
N GLN A 406 -1.80 28.51 10.43
CA GLN A 406 -1.20 27.59 11.39
C GLN A 406 0.01 28.22 12.09
N LEU A 407 0.92 28.85 11.33
CA LEU A 407 2.11 29.51 11.89
C LEU A 407 1.75 30.67 12.84
N HIS A 408 0.74 31.47 12.48
CA HIS A 408 0.23 32.54 13.33
C HIS A 408 -0.39 32.00 14.62
N LEU A 409 -1.23 30.97 14.52
CA LEU A 409 -1.82 30.33 15.69
C LEU A 409 -0.74 29.76 16.63
N ASP A 410 0.26 29.07 16.07
CA ASP A 410 1.37 28.49 16.83
C ASP A 410 2.22 29.56 17.53
N SER A 411 2.30 30.78 16.99
CA SER A 411 3.00 31.91 17.61
C SER A 411 2.31 32.42 18.89
N LEU A 412 1.01 32.11 19.07
CA LEU A 412 0.20 32.55 20.21
C LEU A 412 0.24 31.57 21.40
N VAL A 413 0.70 30.33 21.19
CA VAL A 413 0.70 29.26 22.21
C VAL A 413 1.43 29.67 23.50
N GLY A 414 2.55 30.38 23.38
CA GLY A 414 3.37 30.80 24.53
C GLY A 414 2.92 32.08 25.25
N LYS A 415 1.77 32.68 24.90
CA LYS A 415 1.35 33.97 25.49
C LYS A 415 0.67 33.76 26.85
N MET A 416 1.19 34.40 27.90
CA MET A 416 0.72 34.16 29.28
C MET A 416 -0.45 35.04 29.74
N SER A 417 -0.87 36.03 28.94
CA SER A 417 -2.02 36.89 29.29
C SER A 417 -2.83 37.31 28.06
N PRO A 418 -4.13 37.61 28.22
CA PRO A 418 -4.96 38.14 27.13
C PRO A 418 -4.37 39.40 26.49
N LYS A 419 -3.78 40.30 27.27
CA LYS A 419 -3.14 41.53 26.75
C LYS A 419 -1.92 41.20 25.88
N ALA A 420 -1.06 40.28 26.32
CA ALA A 420 0.09 39.86 25.53
C ALA A 420 -0.33 39.16 24.24
N LEU A 421 -1.43 38.39 24.28
CA LEU A 421 -2.01 37.73 23.12
C LEU A 421 -2.57 38.73 22.11
N ARG A 422 -3.42 39.67 22.55
CA ARG A 422 -3.96 40.75 21.68
C ARG A 422 -2.87 41.60 21.06
N ASN A 423 -1.80 41.90 21.80
CA ASN A 423 -0.64 42.62 21.26
C ASN A 423 0.10 41.81 20.18
N ALA A 424 0.09 40.47 20.27
CA ALA A 424 0.66 39.61 19.24
C ALA A 424 -0.23 39.55 18.00
N LEU A 425 -1.56 39.48 18.16
CA LEU A 425 -2.53 39.57 17.06
C LEU A 425 -2.35 40.85 16.24
N LYS A 426 -2.24 42.01 16.91
CA LYS A 426 -2.00 43.30 16.25
C LYS A 426 -0.68 43.42 15.50
N ARG A 427 0.27 42.49 15.74
CA ARG A 427 1.60 42.46 15.12
C ARG A 427 1.75 41.29 14.16
N LEU A 428 0.66 40.63 13.79
CA LEU A 428 0.71 39.57 12.79
C LEU A 428 1.23 40.18 11.48
N PRO A 429 2.30 39.63 10.91
CA PRO A 429 2.82 40.13 9.66
C PRO A 429 1.82 39.78 8.55
N THR A 430 1.52 40.76 7.70
CA THR A 430 0.60 40.63 6.56
C THR A 430 1.33 40.84 5.24
N GLY A 431 0.76 40.36 4.14
CA GLY A 431 1.32 40.53 2.80
C GLY A 431 2.40 39.53 2.41
N THR A 432 3.22 39.88 1.41
CA THR A 432 4.14 38.94 0.72
C THR A 432 5.26 38.41 1.61
N ASP A 433 5.74 39.19 2.57
CA ASP A 433 6.82 38.80 3.50
C ASP A 433 6.30 38.17 4.80
N ALA A 434 4.98 38.00 4.94
CA ALA A 434 4.37 37.41 6.12
C ALA A 434 4.87 35.99 6.39
N VAL A 435 5.03 35.20 5.34
CA VAL A 435 5.52 33.82 5.41
C VAL A 435 6.98 33.77 5.91
N ASN A 436 7.85 34.62 5.36
CA ASN A 436 9.26 34.70 5.78
C ASN A 436 9.39 35.15 7.24
N SER A 437 8.59 36.13 7.64
CA SER A 437 8.52 36.61 9.02
C SER A 437 8.00 35.53 9.96
N ALA A 438 6.99 34.76 9.54
CA ALA A 438 6.46 33.64 10.30
C ALA A 438 7.51 32.53 10.49
N TYR A 439 8.28 32.18 9.45
CA TYR A 439 9.39 31.23 9.58
C TYR A 439 10.50 31.73 10.49
N LYS A 440 10.87 33.01 10.39
CA LYS A 440 11.84 33.62 11.31
C LYS A 440 11.37 33.51 12.77
N ASN A 441 10.09 33.77 13.03
CA ASN A 441 9.50 33.59 14.36
C ASN A 441 9.55 32.12 14.82
N VAL A 442 9.38 31.15 13.91
CA VAL A 442 9.55 29.72 14.25
C VAL A 442 10.99 29.42 14.62
N MET A 443 11.97 29.90 13.86
CA MET A 443 13.38 29.73 14.18
C MET A 443 13.75 30.38 15.52
N SER A 444 13.25 31.58 15.83
CA SER A 444 13.48 32.20 17.14
C SER A 444 12.87 31.40 18.29
N ARG A 445 11.78 30.65 18.07
CA ARG A 445 11.24 29.72 19.08
C ARG A 445 12.12 28.50 19.24
N ILE A 446 12.71 27.99 18.15
CA ILE A 446 13.69 26.90 18.20
C ILE A 446 14.90 27.34 19.01
N GLU A 447 15.45 28.52 18.75
CA GLU A 447 16.61 29.08 19.47
C GLU A 447 16.34 29.40 20.93
N GLY A 448 15.07 29.53 21.33
CA GLY A 448 14.66 29.70 22.73
C GLY A 448 14.57 28.40 23.53
N GLN A 449 14.81 27.23 22.92
CA GLN A 449 14.85 25.94 23.60
C GLN A 449 16.16 25.74 24.38
N VAL A 450 16.28 24.63 25.13
CA VAL A 450 17.54 24.27 25.79
C VAL A 450 18.62 23.90 24.77
N ALA A 451 19.90 24.11 25.10
CA ALA A 451 21.01 24.04 24.15
C ALA A 451 21.03 22.75 23.30
N ASP A 452 20.87 21.59 23.92
CA ASP A 452 20.89 20.29 23.22
C ASP A 452 19.71 20.14 22.24
N GLN A 453 18.53 20.66 22.60
CA GLN A 453 17.36 20.67 21.71
C GLN A 453 17.53 21.63 20.53
N VAL A 454 18.16 22.79 20.75
CA VAL A 454 18.49 23.73 19.69
C VAL A 454 19.44 23.08 18.70
N GLU A 455 20.48 22.40 19.19
CA GLU A 455 21.46 21.73 18.34
C GLU A 455 20.80 20.60 17.53
N LEU A 456 20.01 19.73 18.19
CA LEU A 456 19.28 18.67 17.52
C LEU A 456 18.34 19.23 16.44
N ALA A 457 17.56 20.26 16.75
CA ALA A 457 16.64 20.88 15.80
C ALA A 457 17.36 21.47 14.58
N LYS A 458 18.48 22.19 14.80
CA LYS A 458 19.28 22.75 13.69
C LYS A 458 19.91 21.65 12.84
N ASN A 459 20.40 20.58 13.45
CA ASN A 459 20.97 19.43 12.73
C ASN A 459 19.92 18.69 11.90
N VAL A 460 18.76 18.41 12.49
CA VAL A 460 17.63 17.78 11.82
C VAL A 460 17.20 18.63 10.62
N LEU A 461 16.99 19.94 10.80
CA LEU A 461 16.60 20.85 9.73
C LEU A 461 17.67 20.94 8.64
N ALA A 462 18.96 21.03 8.99
CA ALA A 462 20.04 21.08 8.01
C ALA A 462 20.08 19.81 7.14
N TRP A 463 19.99 18.62 7.74
CA TRP A 463 19.96 17.36 6.99
C TRP A 463 18.75 17.30 6.07
N VAL A 464 17.56 17.62 6.59
CA VAL A 464 16.33 17.60 5.79
C VAL A 464 16.41 18.62 4.65
N VAL A 465 16.84 19.86 4.88
CA VAL A 465 16.90 20.89 3.84
C VAL A 465 17.96 20.58 2.78
N CYS A 466 19.15 20.14 3.18
CA CYS A 466 20.27 19.93 2.26
C CYS A 466 20.21 18.60 1.49
N ALA A 467 19.37 17.65 1.91
CA ALA A 467 19.22 16.36 1.25
C ALA A 467 18.67 16.49 -0.18
N ARG A 468 19.31 15.78 -1.12
CA ARG A 468 18.91 15.76 -2.55
C ARG A 468 17.55 15.12 -2.78
N GLN A 469 17.21 14.10 -1.99
CA GLN A 469 15.97 13.34 -2.05
C GLN A 469 15.35 13.28 -0.65
N GLN A 470 14.09 12.83 -0.57
CA GLN A 470 13.44 12.60 0.72
C GLN A 470 14.26 11.59 1.55
N MET A 471 14.44 11.88 2.83
CA MET A 471 15.20 11.02 3.75
C MET A 471 14.25 10.12 4.52
N THR A 472 14.64 8.86 4.71
CA THR A 472 13.95 8.01 5.66
C THR A 472 14.28 8.41 7.10
N VAL A 473 13.38 8.09 8.04
CA VAL A 473 13.64 8.30 9.47
C VAL A 473 14.96 7.64 9.88
N LEU A 474 15.18 6.39 9.46
CA LEU A 474 16.40 5.65 9.76
C LEU A 474 17.65 6.31 9.17
N GLN A 475 17.57 6.84 7.93
CA GLN A 475 18.69 7.57 7.33
C GLN A 475 19.03 8.83 8.12
N LEU A 476 18.02 9.54 8.62
CA LEU A 476 18.22 10.75 9.41
C LEU A 476 18.77 10.43 10.81
N GLN A 477 18.25 9.42 11.50
CA GLN A 477 18.79 8.96 12.78
C GLN A 477 20.26 8.57 12.66
N HIS A 478 20.61 7.78 11.63
CA HIS A 478 22.00 7.44 11.35
C HIS A 478 22.86 8.66 11.03
N ALA A 479 22.31 9.67 10.34
CA ALA A 479 23.07 10.88 10.01
C ALA A 479 23.32 11.77 11.25
N LEU A 480 22.43 11.73 12.24
CA LEU A 480 22.55 12.46 13.50
C LEU A 480 23.47 11.74 14.49
N ALA A 481 23.47 10.40 14.51
CA ALA A 481 24.28 9.58 15.42
C ALA A 481 25.75 9.40 15.00
N VAL A 482 26.19 10.00 13.88
CA VAL A 482 27.58 9.87 13.41
C VAL A 482 28.48 10.87 14.10
N GLU A 483 29.46 10.35 14.81
CA GLU A 483 30.50 11.14 15.49
C GLU A 483 31.79 11.20 14.67
N ILE A 484 32.45 12.37 14.68
CA ILE A 484 33.72 12.56 13.98
C ILE A 484 34.83 11.89 14.78
N GLY A 485 35.48 10.89 14.17
CA GLY A 485 36.61 10.17 14.79
C GLY A 485 36.29 8.70 15.12
N GLU A 486 35.02 8.35 15.20
CA GLU A 486 34.56 6.98 15.49
C GLU A 486 34.41 6.15 14.21
N ASN A 487 34.73 4.85 14.31
CA ASN A 487 34.67 3.94 13.16
C ASN A 487 33.40 3.07 13.14
N TYR A 488 32.64 3.01 14.24
CA TYR A 488 31.35 2.32 14.32
C TYR A 488 30.19 3.33 14.39
N LEU A 489 28.95 2.82 14.46
CA LEU A 489 27.78 3.62 14.73
C LEU A 489 27.31 3.20 16.12
N ASP A 490 27.30 4.12 17.07
CA ASP A 490 26.74 3.84 18.38
C ASP A 490 25.21 3.85 18.28
N GLN A 491 24.58 2.75 18.68
CA GLN A 491 23.12 2.63 18.68
C GLN A 491 22.51 3.47 19.81
N ASP A 492 23.25 3.72 20.88
CA ASP A 492 22.79 4.52 22.02
C ASP A 492 22.76 6.03 21.69
N ASN A 493 23.37 6.44 20.56
CA ASN A 493 23.38 7.81 20.06
C ASN A 493 22.26 8.08 19.03
N LEU A 494 21.34 7.14 18.81
CA LEU A 494 20.22 7.32 17.88
C LEU A 494 19.10 8.13 18.56
N PRO A 495 18.79 9.35 18.10
CA PRO A 495 17.70 10.13 18.69
C PRO A 495 16.34 9.49 18.40
N GLU A 496 15.41 9.64 19.35
CA GLU A 496 14.01 9.24 19.17
C GLU A 496 13.33 10.12 18.11
N VAL A 497 12.42 9.51 17.34
CA VAL A 497 11.76 10.17 16.21
C VAL A 497 10.85 11.30 16.69
N GLU A 498 10.17 11.06 17.81
CA GLU A 498 9.30 11.99 18.50
C GLU A 498 10.08 13.24 18.93
N ASP A 499 11.29 13.05 19.49
CA ASP A 499 12.16 14.15 19.89
C ASP A 499 12.59 14.98 18.67
N MET A 500 13.06 14.33 17.60
CA MET A 500 13.45 15.01 16.36
C MET A 500 12.34 15.88 15.76
N VAL A 501 11.09 15.41 15.80
CA VAL A 501 9.94 16.16 15.28
C VAL A 501 9.54 17.28 16.23
N SER A 502 9.55 17.01 17.55
CA SER A 502 9.11 17.95 18.58
C SER A 502 9.99 19.20 18.65
N VAL A 503 11.32 19.04 18.62
CA VAL A 503 12.29 20.15 18.73
C VAL A 503 12.24 21.09 17.52
N CYS A 504 11.79 20.61 16.35
CA CYS A 504 11.67 21.40 15.13
C CYS A 504 10.41 22.28 15.07
N ALA A 505 9.67 22.44 16.18
CA ALA A 505 8.58 23.40 16.34
C ALA A 505 7.52 23.37 15.21
N GLY A 506 7.21 22.18 14.70
CA GLY A 506 6.21 21.97 13.65
C GLY A 506 6.69 22.28 12.23
N LEU A 507 8.00 22.43 11.99
CA LEU A 507 8.55 22.57 10.64
C LEU A 507 8.74 21.24 9.91
N ILE A 508 8.82 20.15 10.67
CA ILE A 508 9.05 18.79 10.16
C ILE A 508 7.88 17.89 10.57
N THR A 509 7.61 16.91 9.72
CA THR A 509 6.59 15.88 9.91
C THR A 509 7.09 14.56 9.34
N THR A 510 6.66 13.47 9.95
CA THR A 510 6.80 12.11 9.40
C THR A 510 5.54 11.72 8.63
N ASP A 511 5.66 10.80 7.68
CA ASP A 511 4.49 10.17 7.06
C ASP A 511 3.75 9.25 8.06
N ALA A 512 2.52 8.86 7.74
CA ALA A 512 1.67 8.06 8.62
C ALA A 512 2.27 6.68 9.02
N ARG A 513 3.26 6.19 8.28
CA ARG A 513 3.98 4.94 8.59
C ARG A 513 5.34 5.16 9.26
N GLY A 514 5.72 6.41 9.54
CA GLY A 514 7.00 6.75 10.18
C GLY A 514 8.23 6.41 9.34
N GLY A 515 8.08 6.25 8.03
CA GLY A 515 9.15 5.86 7.12
C GLY A 515 9.96 7.05 6.60
N ILE A 516 9.32 8.20 6.37
CA ILE A 516 9.92 9.36 5.68
C ILE A 516 9.80 10.63 6.51
N VAL A 517 10.90 11.38 6.62
CA VAL A 517 10.95 12.70 7.26
C VAL A 517 10.94 13.80 6.20
N ARG A 518 10.03 14.75 6.33
CA ARG A 518 9.90 15.87 5.40
C ARG A 518 9.54 17.18 6.09
N LEU A 519 9.82 18.29 5.40
CA LEU A 519 9.28 19.59 5.81
C LEU A 519 7.76 19.56 5.67
N VAL A 520 7.06 20.26 6.58
CA VAL A 520 5.59 20.38 6.55
C VAL A 520 5.11 21.03 5.25
N HIS A 521 5.89 21.95 4.69
CA HIS A 521 5.56 22.61 3.43
C HIS A 521 6.82 23.01 2.63
N HIS A 522 6.76 22.99 1.29
CA HIS A 522 7.89 23.34 0.43
C HIS A 522 8.35 24.79 0.57
N THR A 523 7.49 25.69 1.05
CA THR A 523 7.88 27.09 1.30
C THR A 523 8.92 27.20 2.39
N ALA A 524 8.96 26.25 3.34
CA ALA A 524 10.03 26.16 4.32
C ALA A 524 11.36 25.83 3.63
N GLN A 525 11.36 24.92 2.64
CA GLN A 525 12.55 24.61 1.86
C GLN A 525 13.07 25.88 1.18
N ARG A 526 12.21 26.63 0.48
CA ARG A 526 12.61 27.87 -0.19
C ARG A 526 13.17 28.90 0.78
N TYR A 527 12.50 29.09 1.92
CA TYR A 527 12.96 30.00 2.96
C TYR A 527 14.36 29.63 3.44
N PHE A 528 14.59 28.35 3.76
CA PHE A 528 15.89 27.88 4.21
C PHE A 528 16.95 27.91 3.11
N GLU A 529 16.62 27.62 1.85
CA GLU A 529 17.54 27.76 0.72
C GLU A 529 18.00 29.22 0.52
N GLN A 530 17.18 30.20 0.86
CA GLN A 530 17.54 31.62 0.79
C GLN A 530 18.29 32.13 2.03
N THR A 531 18.07 31.50 3.19
CA THR A 531 18.59 31.95 4.49
C THR A 531 19.57 30.95 5.13
N TRP A 532 20.07 29.99 4.36
CA TRP A 532 20.88 28.88 4.89
C TRP A 532 22.18 29.38 5.53
N MET A 533 22.77 30.47 5.02
CA MET A 533 23.98 31.07 5.61
C MET A 533 23.70 31.63 7.02
N ASP A 534 22.49 32.10 7.27
CA ASP A 534 22.10 32.67 8.56
C ASP A 534 21.82 31.57 9.59
N TRP A 535 21.18 30.47 9.15
CA TRP A 535 20.72 29.41 10.06
C TRP A 535 21.66 28.21 10.18
N PHE A 536 22.39 27.88 9.12
CA PHE A 536 23.21 26.68 9.00
C PHE A 536 24.62 26.97 8.41
N PRO A 537 25.40 27.93 8.95
CA PRO A 537 26.71 28.31 8.41
C PRO A 537 27.71 27.14 8.37
N ASP A 538 27.62 26.24 9.34
CA ASP A 538 28.50 25.07 9.50
C ASP A 538 28.00 23.79 8.79
N ALA A 539 26.92 23.86 8.01
CA ALA A 539 26.44 22.71 7.25
C ALA A 539 27.54 22.12 6.32
N HIS A 540 28.53 22.94 5.95
CA HIS A 540 29.69 22.55 5.15
C HIS A 540 30.90 22.03 5.92
N SER A 541 31.06 22.39 7.20
CA SER A 541 32.24 22.07 8.03
C SER A 541 32.14 20.69 8.69
N LYS A 542 30.93 20.09 8.74
CA LYS A 542 30.70 18.69 9.16
C LYS A 542 31.20 17.62 8.15
N LYS A 543 32.25 17.93 7.38
CA LYS A 543 32.97 17.00 6.49
C LYS A 543 34.07 16.25 7.27
N PRO A 544 34.28 14.93 7.06
CA PRO A 544 35.57 14.35 7.35
C PRO A 544 36.64 14.91 6.37
N PRO A 545 37.91 15.06 6.78
CA PRO A 545 38.96 15.64 5.95
C PRO A 545 39.17 14.84 4.65
N PRO A 546 39.63 15.48 3.56
CA PRO A 546 39.88 14.80 2.29
C PRO A 546 40.90 13.67 2.47
N ALA A 547 40.51 12.49 1.98
CA ALA A 547 41.25 11.24 2.02
C ALA A 547 42.73 11.41 1.59
N SER A 548 43.66 11.21 2.53
CA SER A 548 45.05 10.93 2.20
C SER A 548 45.16 9.53 1.55
N PRO A 549 46.19 9.25 0.73
CA PRO A 549 46.30 8.02 -0.06
C PRO A 549 46.29 6.72 0.77
N THR A 550 46.60 6.81 2.07
CA THR A 550 46.59 5.70 3.03
C THR A 550 45.19 5.24 3.44
N SER A 551 44.15 6.06 3.22
CA SER A 551 42.75 5.73 3.57
C SER A 551 42.01 4.87 2.53
N ARG A 552 42.62 4.56 1.38
CA ARG A 552 42.05 3.63 0.39
C ARG A 552 41.78 2.23 0.97
N LEU A 553 42.50 1.84 2.02
CA LEU A 553 42.29 0.58 2.75
C LEU A 553 41.12 0.61 3.77
N ILE A 554 40.60 1.79 4.14
CA ILE A 554 39.44 1.92 5.04
C ILE A 554 38.13 1.93 4.23
N SER A 555 38.19 2.38 2.96
CA SER A 555 37.04 2.35 2.05
C SER A 555 36.46 0.94 1.86
N THR A 556 37.26 -0.11 2.00
CA THR A 556 36.85 -1.52 1.88
C THR A 556 36.13 -2.10 3.10
N LYS A 557 36.03 -1.38 4.23
CA LYS A 557 35.34 -1.84 5.45
C LYS A 557 34.08 -1.02 5.83
N LEU A 558 33.69 -0.03 5.04
CA LEU A 558 32.47 0.74 5.29
C LEU A 558 31.23 0.02 4.76
N ASN A 559 30.27 -0.24 5.64
CA ASN A 559 28.97 -0.86 5.35
C ASN A 559 28.21 -0.08 4.26
N TYR A 560 27.49 -0.79 3.38
CA TYR A 560 26.81 -0.25 2.19
C TYR A 560 25.92 0.98 2.48
N ASN A 561 25.28 1.01 3.66
CA ASN A 561 24.40 2.10 4.10
C ASN A 561 25.12 3.42 4.41
N LYS A 562 26.38 3.42 4.85
CA LYS A 562 27.13 4.68 5.06
C LYS A 562 27.44 5.35 3.71
N ARG A 563 27.77 4.57 2.67
CA ARG A 563 28.12 5.11 1.33
C ARG A 563 26.95 5.81 0.63
N SER A 564 25.71 5.35 0.81
CA SER A 564 24.53 5.93 0.15
C SER A 564 24.14 7.29 0.76
N VAL A 565 24.16 7.40 2.09
CA VAL A 565 23.86 8.65 2.82
C VAL A 565 24.84 9.77 2.43
N TRP A 566 26.15 9.46 2.40
CA TRP A 566 27.16 10.44 2.02
C TRP A 566 27.15 10.76 0.51
N ARG A 567 26.81 9.82 -0.39
CA ARG A 567 26.63 10.11 -1.83
C ARG A 567 25.45 11.08 -2.06
N ASN A 568 24.35 10.92 -1.33
CA ASN A 568 23.19 11.81 -1.42
C ASN A 568 23.51 13.25 -0.94
N PHE A 569 24.36 13.39 0.08
CA PHE A 569 24.79 14.69 0.60
C PHE A 569 25.87 15.36 -0.25
N LEU A 570 26.93 14.63 -0.64
CA LEU A 570 28.04 15.17 -1.43
C LEU A 570 27.63 15.55 -2.86
N GLY A 571 26.71 14.80 -3.49
CA GLY A 571 26.15 15.14 -4.80
C GLY A 571 25.32 16.43 -4.79
N SER A 572 24.57 16.68 -3.70
CA SER A 572 23.81 17.91 -3.49
C SER A 572 24.73 19.14 -3.43
N LEU A 573 25.87 19.00 -2.73
CA LEU A 573 26.86 20.07 -2.56
C LEU A 573 27.57 20.45 -3.86
N ALA A 574 27.94 19.46 -4.68
CA ALA A 574 28.60 19.69 -5.97
C ALA A 574 27.66 20.43 -6.95
N LEU A 575 26.37 20.09 -6.95
CA LEU A 575 25.36 20.76 -7.76
C LEU A 575 25.03 22.18 -7.25
N HIS A 576 25.08 22.41 -5.94
CA HIS A 576 24.88 23.74 -5.34
C HIS A 576 26.06 24.68 -5.61
N LEU A 577 27.30 24.20 -5.49
CA LEU A 577 28.50 24.95 -5.87
C LEU A 577 28.51 25.28 -7.37
N TRP A 578 28.01 24.37 -8.21
CA TRP A 578 27.83 24.61 -9.65
C TRP A 578 26.73 25.64 -9.97
N LYS A 579 25.63 25.68 -9.20
CA LYS A 579 24.59 26.71 -9.34
C LYS A 579 25.08 28.10 -8.91
N ILE A 580 25.92 28.18 -7.87
CA ILE A 580 26.50 29.43 -7.38
C ILE A 580 27.51 30.00 -8.40
N SER A 581 28.28 29.15 -9.10
CA SER A 581 29.24 29.62 -10.12
C SER A 581 28.61 30.15 -11.41
N ARG A 582 27.26 30.18 -11.51
CA ARG A 582 26.53 30.74 -12.65
C ARG A 582 25.88 32.10 -12.36
N TYR A 583 25.94 32.55 -11.11
CA TYR A 583 25.42 33.84 -10.64
C TYR A 583 26.53 34.77 -10.11
N PHE A 584 27.80 34.41 -10.30
CA PHE A 584 28.97 35.26 -10.15
C PHE A 584 29.74 35.37 -11.46
#